data_AF-A0A101HE16-F1
#
_entry.id   AF-A0A101HE16-F1
#
_cell.length_a   1.000
_cell.length_b   1.000
_cell.length_c   1.000
_cell.angle_alpha   90.00
_cell.angle_beta   90.00
_cell.angle_gamma   90.00
#
_symmetry.space_group_name_H-M   'P 1'
#
loop_
_entity.id
_entity.type
_entity.pdbx_description
1 polymer ?
#
loop_
_entity_poly.entity_id
_entity_poly.type
_entity_poly.pdbx_seq_one_letter_code
_entity_poly.pdbx_strand_id
1 'polypeptide(L)'
;EFKKEKDLDGAYDIRLKHTAFYSEQHLDFPNNERIYRETSNEETWNRDNWKGRVFYRKYSSEHYRDFDDYHNPTNVRLIRFADVLLMYAEAIVQSGGDVSDAVKYVDRVRARVNLPALAVNHPTAITGKDAFLKRLQMERVLELATEGHRWADIKRWGLLDNQAGIDELKSRDPDFNNFVIGRHSRLPIPSDEVNNNPNIKQNPDY
;
A
#
# COMPACT_ATOMS: atom_id res chain seq x y z
N GLU A 1 -1.30 -9.84 4.08
CA GLU A 1 -1.83 -9.81 2.70
C GLU A 1 -0.88 -10.45 1.70
N PHE A 2 0.37 -9.97 1.56
CA PHE A 2 1.34 -10.55 0.61
C PHE A 2 1.52 -12.08 0.68
N LYS A 3 1.37 -12.69 1.87
CA LYS A 3 1.47 -14.15 2.05
C LYS A 3 0.20 -14.94 1.71
N LYS A 4 -0.92 -14.29 1.34
CA LYS A 4 -2.21 -14.96 1.10
C LYS A 4 -2.31 -15.65 -0.25
N GLU A 5 -1.60 -15.15 -1.26
CA GLU A 5 -1.50 -15.80 -2.56
C GLU A 5 -0.08 -16.30 -2.79
N LYS A 6 0.03 -17.42 -3.52
CA LYS A 6 1.29 -17.93 -4.03
C LYS A 6 1.49 -17.47 -5.47
N ASP A 7 2.74 -17.29 -5.84
CA ASP A 7 3.14 -17.04 -7.22
C ASP A 7 3.07 -18.35 -8.04
N LEU A 8 3.42 -18.28 -9.32
CA LEU A 8 3.36 -19.43 -10.23
C LEU A 8 4.34 -20.57 -9.86
N ASP A 9 5.37 -20.27 -9.05
CA ASP A 9 6.36 -21.25 -8.56
C ASP A 9 6.04 -21.74 -7.13
N GLY A 10 4.91 -21.33 -6.55
CA GLY A 10 4.51 -21.68 -5.19
C GLY A 10 5.20 -20.86 -4.08
N ALA A 11 5.97 -19.82 -4.44
CA ALA A 11 6.59 -18.88 -3.53
C ALA A 11 5.63 -17.78 -3.09
N TYR A 12 5.98 -17.02 -2.05
CA TYR A 12 5.22 -15.83 -1.66
C TYR A 12 5.47 -14.67 -2.63
N ASP A 13 4.54 -13.73 -2.68
CA ASP A 13 4.67 -12.50 -3.49
C ASP A 13 5.99 -11.77 -3.20
N ILE A 14 6.87 -11.72 -4.20
CA ILE A 14 8.21 -11.13 -4.10
C ILE A 14 8.19 -9.64 -3.71
N ARG A 15 7.06 -8.94 -3.90
CA ARG A 15 6.91 -7.55 -3.45
C ARG A 15 7.04 -7.42 -1.94
N LEU A 16 6.73 -8.45 -1.15
CA LEU A 16 6.95 -8.45 0.29
C LEU A 16 8.42 -8.26 0.63
N LYS A 17 9.30 -9.03 -0.03
CA LYS A 17 10.76 -8.94 0.14
C LYS A 17 11.27 -7.51 -0.05
N HIS A 18 10.72 -6.79 -1.03
CA HIS A 18 11.15 -5.43 -1.37
C HIS A 18 10.43 -4.33 -0.60
N THR A 19 9.31 -4.65 0.04
CA THR A 19 8.48 -3.66 0.76
C THR A 19 8.90 -3.55 2.21
N ALA A 20 9.10 -4.68 2.88
CA ALA A 20 9.22 -4.71 4.32
C ALA A 20 10.25 -5.72 4.83
N PHE A 21 10.78 -5.36 5.99
CA PHE A 21 11.54 -6.20 6.88
C PHE A 21 10.62 -6.78 7.96
N TYR A 22 10.72 -8.09 8.21
CA TYR A 22 9.88 -8.80 9.18
C TYR A 22 10.56 -10.10 9.63
N SER A 23 10.10 -10.68 10.73
CA SER A 23 10.74 -11.81 11.43
C SER A 23 11.05 -13.01 10.55
N GLU A 24 10.09 -13.45 9.74
CA GLU A 24 10.22 -14.66 8.93
C GLU A 24 10.85 -14.40 7.55
N GLN A 25 11.39 -13.20 7.27
CA GLN A 25 11.81 -12.85 5.91
C GLN A 25 12.87 -13.77 5.29
N HIS A 26 13.68 -14.40 6.13
CA HIS A 26 14.74 -15.34 5.76
C HIS A 26 14.19 -16.76 5.50
N LEU A 27 13.07 -17.11 6.14
CA LEU A 27 12.34 -18.35 5.91
C LEU A 27 11.50 -18.26 4.63
N ASP A 28 10.89 -17.10 4.40
CA ASP A 28 10.00 -16.86 3.27
C ASP A 28 10.75 -16.63 1.96
N PHE A 29 11.96 -16.07 2.02
CA PHE A 29 12.79 -15.77 0.86
C PHE A 29 14.24 -16.24 1.08
N PRO A 30 14.73 -17.23 0.31
CA PRO A 30 16.10 -17.70 0.42
C PRO A 30 17.12 -16.56 0.25
N ASN A 31 18.20 -16.61 1.03
CA ASN A 31 19.28 -15.61 1.04
C ASN A 31 18.81 -14.19 1.37
N ASN A 32 17.69 -14.05 2.09
CA ASN A 32 17.14 -12.77 2.52
C ASN A 32 17.39 -12.52 4.02
N GLU A 33 18.64 -12.64 4.43
CA GLU A 33 19.04 -12.60 5.83
C GLU A 33 19.58 -11.23 6.27
N ARG A 34 19.83 -10.30 5.34
CA ARG A 34 20.36 -8.98 5.70
C ARG A 34 19.25 -8.05 6.17
N ILE A 35 19.48 -7.36 7.29
CA ILE A 35 18.64 -6.27 7.77
C ILE A 35 19.48 -5.18 8.43
N TYR A 36 19.53 -4.00 7.81
CA TYR A 36 20.46 -2.94 8.22
C TYR A 36 21.90 -3.48 8.36
N ARG A 37 22.53 -3.37 9.55
CA ARG A 37 23.87 -3.87 9.87
C ARG A 37 23.87 -5.28 10.47
N GLU A 38 22.74 -5.96 10.42
CA GLU A 38 22.49 -7.17 11.19
C GLU A 38 22.00 -8.33 10.33
N THR A 39 22.02 -9.51 10.94
CA THR A 39 21.40 -10.71 10.40
C THR A 39 19.98 -10.83 10.95
N SER A 40 19.03 -11.00 10.05
CA SER A 40 17.64 -11.29 10.32
C SER A 40 17.49 -12.73 10.79
N ASN A 41 17.57 -12.93 12.10
CA ASN A 41 17.41 -14.22 12.77
C ASN A 41 16.57 -14.07 14.05
N GLU A 42 16.26 -15.19 14.70
CA GLU A 42 15.44 -15.21 15.92
C GLU A 42 16.00 -14.31 17.03
N GLU A 43 17.32 -14.26 17.20
CA GLU A 43 17.96 -13.41 18.22
C GLU A 43 17.68 -11.93 17.97
N THR A 44 17.88 -11.44 16.74
CA THR A 44 17.61 -10.05 16.35
C THR A 44 16.14 -9.70 16.55
N TRP A 45 15.23 -10.57 16.11
CA TRP A 45 13.79 -10.32 16.17
C TRP A 45 13.19 -10.46 17.57
N ASN A 46 13.88 -11.11 18.52
CA ASN A 46 13.42 -11.21 19.91
C ASN A 46 13.82 -10.02 20.79
N ARG A 47 14.63 -9.07 20.29
CA ARG A 47 15.00 -7.85 21.02
C ARG A 47 13.78 -6.93 21.18
N ASP A 48 13.73 -6.18 22.28
CA ASP A 48 12.58 -5.33 22.65
C ASP A 48 12.13 -4.36 21.54
N ASN A 49 13.08 -3.77 20.81
CA ASN A 49 12.79 -2.82 19.73
C ASN A 49 12.39 -3.46 18.40
N TRP A 50 12.41 -4.79 18.30
CA TRP A 50 12.20 -5.55 17.07
C TRP A 50 11.00 -6.48 17.15
N LYS A 51 10.76 -7.04 18.33
CA LYS A 51 9.74 -8.06 18.55
C LYS A 51 8.35 -7.59 18.10
N GLY A 52 7.76 -8.36 17.18
CA GLY A 52 6.44 -8.10 16.62
C GLY A 52 6.36 -6.91 15.67
N ARG A 53 7.49 -6.30 15.28
CA ARG A 53 7.52 -5.13 14.39
C ARG A 53 7.77 -5.52 12.95
N VAL A 54 7.36 -4.61 12.06
CA VAL A 54 7.64 -4.64 10.64
C VAL A 54 8.26 -3.29 10.29
N PHE A 55 9.38 -3.29 9.57
CA PHE A 55 10.07 -2.07 9.16
C PHE A 55 9.99 -1.89 7.65
N TYR A 56 10.08 -0.65 7.19
CA TYR A 56 10.12 -0.37 5.76
C TYR A 56 11.48 -0.74 5.18
N ARG A 57 11.45 -1.51 4.07
CA ARG A 57 12.64 -1.79 3.26
C ARG A 57 12.66 -0.99 1.98
N LYS A 58 11.49 -0.73 1.38
CA LYS A 58 11.42 0.05 0.14
C LYS A 58 12.01 1.45 0.38
N TYR A 59 12.82 1.91 -0.56
CA TYR A 59 13.63 3.13 -0.46
C TYR A 59 14.78 3.11 0.55
N SER A 60 15.09 1.97 1.19
CA SER A 60 16.31 1.84 1.99
C SER A 60 17.56 1.63 1.11
N SER A 61 18.72 2.04 1.62
CA SER A 61 20.04 1.80 1.02
C SER A 61 20.74 0.55 1.56
N GLU A 62 20.05 -0.26 2.36
CA GLU A 62 20.59 -1.44 3.05
C GLU A 62 21.35 -2.39 2.10
N HIS A 63 20.88 -2.54 0.87
CA HIS A 63 21.39 -3.53 -0.08
C HIS A 63 22.84 -3.27 -0.52
N TYR A 64 23.35 -2.05 -0.32
CA TYR A 64 24.72 -1.67 -0.67
C TYR A 64 25.42 -0.82 0.39
N ARG A 65 24.74 -0.44 1.48
CA ARG A 65 25.33 0.31 2.60
C ARG A 65 25.03 -0.36 3.92
N ASP A 66 26.00 -0.28 4.81
CA ASP A 66 25.88 -0.69 6.21
C ASP A 66 25.56 0.48 7.12
N PHE A 67 24.93 1.57 6.64
CA PHE A 67 24.57 2.70 7.49
C PHE A 67 23.46 3.54 6.89
N ASP A 68 22.68 4.15 7.78
CA ASP A 68 21.70 5.18 7.43
C ASP A 68 22.22 6.55 7.90
N ASP A 69 22.03 7.56 7.06
CA ASP A 69 22.33 8.96 7.35
C ASP A 69 21.33 9.86 6.61
N TYR A 70 21.54 11.18 6.67
CA TYR A 70 20.69 12.15 5.97
C TYR A 70 20.85 12.10 4.43
N HIS A 71 21.71 11.23 3.88
CA HIS A 71 21.95 11.11 2.46
C HIS A 71 21.52 9.74 1.93
N ASN A 72 20.38 9.70 1.24
CA ASN A 72 19.93 8.51 0.53
C ASN A 72 19.95 8.78 -0.98
N PRO A 73 20.80 8.10 -1.77
CA PRO A 73 20.88 8.31 -3.22
C PRO A 73 19.77 7.55 -3.96
N THR A 74 18.86 6.86 -3.26
CA THR A 74 17.70 6.23 -3.89
C THR A 74 16.75 7.28 -4.42
N ASN A 75 16.59 7.33 -5.75
CA ASN A 75 15.61 8.20 -6.38
C ASN A 75 14.19 7.84 -5.91
N VAL A 76 13.49 8.84 -5.36
CA VAL A 76 12.06 8.73 -5.03
C VAL A 76 11.26 8.71 -6.32
N ARG A 77 10.36 7.74 -6.47
CA ARG A 77 9.53 7.61 -7.67
C ARG A 77 8.23 8.34 -7.37
N LEU A 78 8.00 9.46 -8.03
CA LEU A 78 6.75 10.21 -7.92
C LEU A 78 5.64 9.59 -8.78
N ILE A 79 6.00 9.11 -9.96
CA ILE A 79 5.14 8.37 -10.87
C ILE A 79 5.94 7.19 -11.41
N ARG A 80 5.30 6.03 -11.52
CA ARG A 80 5.86 4.88 -12.20
C ARG A 80 4.80 4.12 -12.98
N PHE A 81 5.26 3.37 -13.97
CA PHE A 81 4.38 2.78 -14.95
C PHE A 81 3.32 1.82 -14.36
N ALA A 82 3.62 1.08 -13.30
CA ALA A 82 2.61 0.22 -12.67
C ALA A 82 1.46 1.03 -12.03
N ASP A 83 1.73 2.20 -11.44
CA ASP A 83 0.67 3.07 -10.93
C ASP A 83 -0.22 3.56 -12.07
N VAL A 84 0.37 3.96 -13.20
CA VAL A 84 -0.37 4.35 -14.41
C VAL A 84 -1.24 3.22 -14.93
N LEU A 85 -0.73 1.98 -14.99
CA LEU A 85 -1.52 0.82 -15.41
C LEU A 85 -2.72 0.58 -14.49
N LEU A 86 -2.52 0.65 -13.17
CA LEU A 86 -3.57 0.43 -12.19
C LEU A 86 -4.59 1.58 -12.17
N MET A 87 -4.16 2.83 -12.33
CA MET A 87 -5.07 3.98 -12.49
C MET A 87 -5.88 3.88 -13.78
N TYR A 88 -5.25 3.45 -14.87
CA TYR A 88 -5.94 3.29 -16.15
C TYR A 88 -6.98 2.16 -16.09
N ALA A 89 -6.65 1.04 -15.45
CA ALA A 89 -7.61 -0.02 -15.14
C ALA A 89 -8.82 0.51 -14.36
N GLU A 90 -8.57 1.34 -13.34
CA GLU A 90 -9.63 1.99 -12.56
C GLU A 90 -10.50 2.92 -13.42
N ALA A 91 -9.88 3.73 -14.28
CA ALA A 91 -10.57 4.68 -15.13
C ALA A 91 -11.52 3.97 -16.13
N ILE A 92 -11.10 2.83 -16.70
CA ILE A 92 -11.92 2.03 -17.62
C ILE A 92 -13.24 1.63 -16.95
N VAL A 93 -13.19 0.93 -15.81
CA VAL A 93 -14.41 0.49 -15.12
C VAL A 93 -15.21 1.65 -14.52
N GLN A 94 -14.56 2.74 -14.09
CA GLN A 94 -15.27 3.89 -13.57
C GLN A 94 -16.03 4.66 -14.65
N SER A 95 -15.51 4.71 -15.88
CA SER A 95 -16.14 5.34 -17.04
C SER A 95 -17.20 4.47 -17.73
N GLY A 96 -17.47 3.27 -17.21
CA GLY A 96 -18.47 2.34 -17.76
C GLY A 96 -17.93 1.40 -18.84
N GLY A 97 -16.61 1.32 -19.01
CA GLY A 97 -15.97 0.33 -19.88
C GLY A 97 -15.96 -1.09 -19.30
N ASP A 98 -15.54 -2.05 -20.13
CA ASP A 98 -15.58 -3.46 -19.79
C ASP A 98 -14.51 -3.86 -18.76
N VAL A 99 -14.93 -4.66 -17.77
CA VAL A 99 -14.03 -5.21 -16.73
C VAL A 99 -12.92 -6.05 -17.36
N SER A 100 -13.21 -6.80 -18.42
CA SER A 100 -12.24 -7.64 -19.13
C SER A 100 -11.10 -6.83 -19.75
N ASP A 101 -11.35 -5.58 -20.17
CA ASP A 101 -10.31 -4.68 -20.67
C ASP A 101 -9.46 -4.12 -19.52
N ALA A 102 -10.08 -3.77 -18.39
CA ALA A 102 -9.37 -3.31 -17.20
C ALA A 102 -8.44 -4.39 -16.60
N VAL A 103 -8.88 -5.65 -16.58
CA VAL A 103 -8.14 -6.80 -16.04
C VAL A 103 -6.78 -6.97 -16.70
N LYS A 104 -6.66 -6.72 -18.01
CA LYS A 104 -5.40 -6.85 -18.77
C LYS A 104 -4.27 -6.01 -18.17
N TYR A 105 -4.59 -4.82 -17.65
CA TYR A 105 -3.60 -3.92 -17.06
C TYR A 105 -3.18 -4.34 -15.66
N VAL A 106 -4.12 -4.89 -14.87
CA VAL A 106 -3.82 -5.47 -13.56
C VAL A 106 -2.95 -6.72 -13.72
N ASP A 107 -3.32 -7.61 -14.63
CA ASP A 107 -2.57 -8.84 -14.91
C ASP A 107 -1.16 -8.55 -15.43
N ARG A 108 -0.95 -7.45 -16.16
CA ARG A 108 0.40 -7.02 -16.54
C ARG A 108 1.29 -6.66 -15.34
N VAL A 109 0.72 -6.06 -14.28
CA VAL A 109 1.45 -5.78 -13.03
C VAL A 109 1.74 -7.07 -12.28
N ARG A 110 0.76 -7.99 -12.22
CA ARG A 110 0.87 -9.29 -11.56
C ARG A 110 1.89 -10.20 -12.23
N ALA A 111 1.85 -10.32 -13.55
CA ALA A 111 2.78 -11.16 -14.33
C ALA A 111 4.25 -10.74 -14.16
N ARG A 112 4.52 -9.42 -14.04
CA ARG A 112 5.88 -8.91 -13.80
C ARG A 112 6.49 -9.43 -12.48
N VAL A 113 5.66 -9.80 -11.49
CA VAL A 113 6.08 -10.37 -10.21
C VAL A 113 5.69 -11.85 -10.08
N ASN A 114 5.52 -12.54 -11.21
CA ASN A 114 5.23 -13.97 -11.29
C ASN A 114 3.90 -14.40 -10.64
N LEU A 115 2.98 -13.46 -10.37
CA LEU A 115 1.68 -13.79 -9.80
C LEU A 115 0.70 -14.31 -10.87
N PRO A 116 -0.18 -15.28 -10.53
CA PRO A 116 -1.21 -15.75 -11.45
C PRO A 116 -2.14 -14.62 -11.90
N ALA A 117 -2.64 -14.71 -13.13
CA ALA A 117 -3.69 -13.83 -13.62
C ALA A 117 -4.92 -13.86 -12.70
N LEU A 118 -5.66 -12.75 -12.60
CA LEU A 118 -6.84 -12.65 -11.73
C LEU A 118 -7.87 -13.74 -12.04
N ALA A 119 -8.04 -14.11 -13.30
CA ALA A 119 -8.97 -15.19 -13.68
C ALA A 119 -8.62 -16.55 -13.03
N VAL A 120 -7.36 -16.78 -12.65
CA VAL A 120 -6.89 -18.04 -12.06
C VAL A 120 -7.13 -18.06 -10.55
N ASN A 121 -6.76 -17.01 -9.83
CA ASN A 121 -6.74 -17.02 -8.37
C ASN A 121 -7.65 -15.98 -7.68
N HIS A 122 -8.30 -15.10 -8.46
CA HIS A 122 -9.36 -14.18 -8.02
C HIS A 122 -10.51 -14.14 -9.04
N PRO A 123 -11.13 -15.28 -9.42
CA PRO A 123 -12.14 -15.31 -10.49
C PRO A 123 -13.37 -14.46 -10.16
N THR A 124 -13.67 -14.21 -8.89
CA THR A 124 -14.75 -13.31 -8.48
C THR A 124 -14.44 -11.84 -8.76
N ALA A 125 -13.15 -11.46 -8.85
CA ALA A 125 -12.76 -10.08 -9.14
C ALA A 125 -13.07 -9.66 -10.59
N ILE A 126 -13.37 -10.61 -11.49
CA ILE A 126 -13.64 -10.31 -12.90
C ILE A 126 -15.13 -10.36 -13.26
N THR A 127 -16.01 -10.61 -12.29
CA THR A 127 -17.46 -10.79 -12.53
C THR A 127 -18.25 -9.49 -12.60
N GLY A 128 -17.67 -8.38 -12.16
CA GLY A 128 -18.36 -7.09 -12.15
C GLY A 128 -17.50 -5.95 -11.60
N LYS A 129 -17.99 -4.73 -11.82
CA LYS A 129 -17.29 -3.47 -11.47
C LYS A 129 -16.85 -3.44 -10.00
N ASP A 130 -17.77 -3.70 -9.07
CA ASP A 130 -17.48 -3.52 -7.64
C ASP A 130 -16.48 -4.55 -7.12
N ALA A 131 -16.62 -5.82 -7.54
CA ALA A 131 -15.68 -6.87 -7.20
C ALA A 131 -14.28 -6.60 -7.77
N PHE A 132 -14.22 -6.11 -9.02
CA PHE A 132 -12.97 -5.70 -9.65
C PHE A 132 -12.32 -4.53 -8.93
N LEU A 133 -13.07 -3.46 -8.64
CA LEU A 133 -12.55 -2.29 -7.92
C LEU A 133 -12.03 -2.70 -6.55
N LYS A 134 -12.72 -3.59 -5.82
CA LYS A 134 -12.24 -4.09 -4.53
C LYS A 134 -10.90 -4.82 -4.64
N ARG A 135 -10.74 -5.66 -5.66
CA ARG A 135 -9.46 -6.34 -5.91
C ARG A 135 -8.38 -5.36 -6.35
N LEU A 136 -8.71 -4.39 -7.20
CA LEU A 136 -7.80 -3.34 -7.65
C LEU A 136 -7.27 -2.50 -6.48
N GLN A 137 -8.13 -2.15 -5.51
CA GLN A 137 -7.72 -1.48 -4.28
C GLN A 137 -6.64 -2.28 -3.53
N MET A 138 -6.82 -3.60 -3.41
CA MET A 138 -5.82 -4.48 -2.79
C MET A 138 -4.53 -4.54 -3.62
N GLU A 139 -4.64 -4.68 -4.95
CA GLU A 139 -3.46 -4.72 -5.82
C GLU A 139 -2.64 -3.43 -5.73
N ARG A 140 -3.30 -2.27 -5.67
CA ARG A 140 -2.64 -0.98 -5.43
C ARG A 140 -1.94 -0.91 -4.07
N VAL A 141 -2.56 -1.43 -3.01
CA VAL A 141 -1.93 -1.52 -1.68
C VAL A 141 -0.65 -2.34 -1.72
N LEU A 142 -0.68 -3.51 -2.37
CA LEU A 142 0.46 -4.41 -2.43
C LEU A 142 1.57 -3.87 -3.33
N GLU A 143 1.19 -3.30 -4.47
CA GLU A 143 2.12 -2.76 -5.46
C GLU A 143 2.80 -1.49 -4.93
N LEU A 144 2.03 -0.53 -4.42
CA LEU A 144 2.44 0.84 -4.09
C LEU A 144 2.62 1.05 -2.57
N ALA A 145 2.73 -0.03 -1.79
CA ALA A 145 3.02 0.07 -0.36
C ALA A 145 4.23 0.98 -0.13
N THR A 146 4.10 1.90 0.84
CA THR A 146 5.14 2.86 1.27
C THR A 146 5.57 3.89 0.22
N GLU A 147 4.79 4.09 -0.84
CA GLU A 147 5.07 5.08 -1.90
C GLU A 147 4.19 6.33 -1.81
N GLY A 148 3.48 6.56 -0.70
CA GLY A 148 2.71 7.80 -0.46
C GLY A 148 1.31 7.85 -1.09
N HIS A 149 0.85 6.78 -1.75
CA HIS A 149 -0.46 6.78 -2.44
C HIS A 149 -1.66 6.47 -1.52
N ARG A 150 -1.44 5.72 -0.42
CA ARG A 150 -2.52 5.06 0.33
C ARG A 150 -3.58 6.04 0.85
N TRP A 151 -3.17 7.18 1.40
CA TRP A 151 -4.11 8.16 1.94
C TRP A 151 -5.00 8.79 0.87
N ALA A 152 -4.39 9.19 -0.25
CA ALA A 152 -5.11 9.75 -1.40
C ALA A 152 -6.08 8.74 -1.99
N ASP A 153 -5.65 7.48 -2.11
CA ASP A 153 -6.48 6.36 -2.56
C ASP A 153 -7.69 6.11 -1.63
N ILE A 154 -7.47 6.01 -0.31
CA ILE A 154 -8.55 5.86 0.68
C ILE A 154 -9.58 6.99 0.56
N LYS A 155 -9.11 8.24 0.43
CA LYS A 155 -9.97 9.42 0.34
C LYS A 155 -10.79 9.44 -0.95
N ARG A 156 -10.17 9.24 -2.11
CA ARG A 156 -10.86 9.30 -3.41
C ARG A 156 -11.81 8.11 -3.64
N TRP A 157 -11.62 7.00 -2.93
CA TRP A 157 -12.58 5.88 -2.90
C TRP A 157 -13.76 6.11 -1.97
N GLY A 158 -13.79 7.23 -1.24
CA GLY A 158 -14.88 7.57 -0.32
C GLY A 158 -14.94 6.69 0.93
N LEU A 159 -13.86 5.98 1.27
CA LEU A 159 -13.83 5.14 2.47
C LEU A 159 -13.88 5.96 3.78
N LEU A 160 -13.63 7.26 3.69
CA LEU A 160 -13.70 8.19 4.83
C LEU A 160 -15.06 8.88 4.95
N ASP A 161 -15.98 8.64 4.02
CA ASP A 161 -17.20 9.43 3.88
C ASP A 161 -18.38 8.83 4.66
N ASN A 162 -18.29 7.55 5.05
CA ASN A 162 -19.36 6.85 5.75
C ASN A 162 -18.82 5.79 6.73
N GLN A 163 -19.69 5.33 7.63
CA GLN A 163 -19.31 4.41 8.70
C GLN A 163 -18.83 3.05 8.16
N ALA A 164 -19.41 2.54 7.07
CA ALA A 164 -19.00 1.26 6.49
C ALA A 164 -17.55 1.28 5.99
N GLY A 165 -17.13 2.38 5.34
CA GLY A 165 -15.74 2.58 4.92
C GLY A 165 -14.77 2.68 6.10
N ILE A 166 -15.17 3.40 7.16
CA ILE A 166 -14.38 3.50 8.39
C ILE A 166 -14.25 2.15 9.10
N ASP A 167 -15.32 1.37 9.19
CA ASP A 167 -15.30 0.04 9.81
C ASP A 167 -14.41 -0.92 9.02
N GLU A 168 -14.39 -0.82 7.68
CA GLU A 168 -13.45 -1.55 6.85
C GLU A 168 -12.00 -1.19 7.20
N LEU A 169 -11.68 0.09 7.35
CA LEU A 169 -10.33 0.55 7.69
C LEU A 169 -9.94 0.09 9.11
N LYS A 170 -10.83 0.21 10.10
CA LYS A 170 -10.63 -0.26 11.48
C LYS A 170 -10.31 -1.75 11.56
N SER A 171 -10.88 -2.56 10.68
CA SER A 171 -10.61 -4.00 10.64
C SER A 171 -9.13 -4.33 10.34
N ARG A 172 -8.38 -3.37 9.81
CA ARG A 172 -6.98 -3.52 9.37
C ARG A 172 -6.03 -2.61 10.14
N ASP A 173 -6.54 -1.50 10.66
CA ASP A 173 -5.77 -0.45 11.30
C ASP A 173 -6.58 0.18 12.44
N PRO A 174 -6.26 -0.15 13.71
CA PRO A 174 -6.99 0.36 14.87
C PRO A 174 -6.83 1.87 15.06
N ASP A 175 -5.91 2.55 14.38
CA ASP A 175 -5.79 4.01 14.46
C ASP A 175 -7.04 4.70 13.92
N PHE A 176 -7.81 4.06 13.03
CA PHE A 176 -9.10 4.58 12.58
C PHE A 176 -10.21 4.55 13.66
N ASN A 177 -9.94 4.03 14.86
CA ASN A 177 -10.91 4.04 15.97
C ASN A 177 -11.30 5.46 16.43
N ASN A 178 -10.39 6.42 16.29
CA ASN A 178 -10.64 7.81 16.64
C ASN A 178 -11.02 8.69 15.44
N PHE A 179 -11.28 8.10 14.26
CA PHE A 179 -11.61 8.85 13.06
C PHE A 179 -13.01 9.46 13.14
N VAL A 180 -13.11 10.78 12.93
CA VAL A 180 -14.39 11.51 12.91
C VAL A 180 -14.71 11.90 11.46
N ILE A 181 -15.79 11.32 10.93
CA ILE A 181 -16.32 11.61 9.59
C ILE A 181 -16.68 13.10 9.50
N GLY A 182 -16.38 13.73 8.36
CA GLY A 182 -16.57 15.17 8.15
C GLY A 182 -15.40 16.04 8.62
N ARG A 183 -14.62 15.58 9.61
CA ARG A 183 -13.49 16.29 10.20
C ARG A 183 -12.14 15.76 9.70
N HIS A 184 -11.76 14.54 10.09
CA HIS A 184 -10.40 14.02 9.96
C HIS A 184 -9.95 13.67 8.52
N SER A 185 -10.80 13.89 7.51
CA SER A 185 -10.44 13.70 6.10
C SER A 185 -9.59 14.83 5.51
N ARG A 186 -9.39 15.92 6.28
CA ARG A 186 -8.62 17.12 5.91
C ARG A 186 -7.74 17.54 7.07
N LEU A 187 -6.62 18.19 6.77
CA LEU A 187 -5.85 18.90 7.79
C LEU A 187 -6.57 20.23 8.11
N PRO A 188 -6.49 20.71 9.37
CA PRO A 188 -6.95 22.06 9.68
C PRO A 188 -6.16 23.08 8.85
N ILE A 189 -6.84 24.16 8.44
CA ILE A 189 -6.14 25.35 7.95
C ILE A 189 -5.38 25.92 9.16
N PRO A 190 -4.08 26.27 9.04
CA PRO A 190 -3.32 26.86 10.15
C PRO A 190 -4.07 28.05 10.75
N SER A 191 -4.19 28.10 12.08
CA SER A 191 -5.02 29.10 12.77
C SER A 191 -4.59 30.54 12.46
N ASP A 192 -3.29 30.79 12.27
CA ASP A 192 -2.78 32.10 11.90
C ASP A 192 -3.30 32.56 10.53
N GLU A 193 -3.46 31.65 9.56
CA GLU A 193 -4.02 31.97 8.24
C GLU A 193 -5.49 32.37 8.34
N VAL A 194 -6.26 31.70 9.19
CA VAL A 194 -7.69 32.00 9.43
C VAL A 194 -7.84 33.32 10.20
N ASN A 195 -7.02 33.53 11.23
CA ASN A 195 -7.09 34.71 12.08
C ASN A 195 -6.66 35.99 11.36
N ASN A 196 -5.67 35.90 10.46
CA ASN A 196 -5.12 37.05 9.75
C ASN A 196 -5.90 37.40 8.47
N ASN A 197 -6.73 36.50 7.94
CA ASN A 197 -7.46 36.74 6.70
C ASN A 197 -8.98 36.51 6.87
N PRO A 198 -9.79 37.59 6.97
CA PRO A 198 -11.24 37.46 7.18
C PRO A 198 -12.00 36.80 6.02
N ASN A 199 -11.35 36.62 4.85
CA ASN A 199 -11.94 35.91 3.71
C ASN A 199 -11.72 34.39 3.77
N ILE A 200 -10.88 33.90 4.68
CA ILE A 200 -10.63 32.47 4.88
C ILE A 200 -11.54 31.98 6.01
N LYS A 201 -12.26 30.89 5.75
CA LYS A 201 -13.02 30.17 6.76
C LYS A 201 -12.35 28.84 7.01
N GLN A 202 -12.30 28.43 8.28
CA GLN A 202 -11.81 27.12 8.67
C GLN A 202 -12.63 26.00 8.00
N ASN A 203 -12.02 24.83 7.84
CA ASN A 203 -12.74 23.61 7.49
C ASN A 203 -13.83 23.32 8.54
N PRO A 204 -14.96 22.71 8.15
CA PRO A 204 -15.96 22.26 9.11
C PRO A 204 -15.33 21.44 10.25
N ASP A 205 -15.82 21.65 11.47
CA ASP A 205 -15.44 20.93 12.69
C ASP A 205 -13.97 21.14 13.17
N TYR A 206 -13.30 22.22 12.76
CA TYR A 206 -11.97 22.63 13.24
C TYR A 206 -11.95 24.03 13.86
#